data_AF-A0A960CFM4-F1
#
_entry.id   AF-A0A960CFM4-F1
#
_cell.length_a   1.000
_cell.length_b   1.000
_cell.length_c   1.000
_cell.angle_alpha   90.00
_cell.angle_beta   90.00
_cell.angle_gamma   90.00
#
_symmetry.space_group_name_H-M   'P 1'
#
loop_
_entity.id
_entity.type
_entity.pdbx_description
1 polymer ?
#
loop_
_entity_poly.entity_id
_entity_poly.type
_entity_poly.pdbx_seq_one_letter_code
_entity_poly.pdbx_strand_id
1 'polypeptide(L)'
;MAKTKKIATSAAVLAAAGLLGGGLTACSGSMKVETSKPAVSSDDLQKDLTDRLAKSGNPAQSVTCKENLTGEVGKTAKCDVVFSETNAVEAVFTATKVEGTTVSYEIAPELTKEQLQNAVSGLTSTPTVSCDSGLEGKAGATAKCEVTKDGVPSRRTVEVAKVEGLSMDLNVIQILDKKRVAEVLSEKLGADGPPPETVECVDDVMAQVGSTVECTATSGDQTVGYIVEVTEAEGDTVNFDYQQKP
;
A
#
# COMPACT_ATOMS: atom_id res chain seq x y z
N MET A 1 16.42 6.69 -47.83
CA MET A 1 17.81 7.19 -47.86
C MET A 1 18.38 7.07 -46.45
N ALA A 2 19.09 5.98 -46.17
CA ALA A 2 19.62 5.66 -44.85
C ALA A 2 21.04 6.23 -44.69
N LYS A 3 21.30 6.97 -43.61
CA LYS A 3 22.65 7.38 -43.21
C LYS A 3 23.05 6.63 -41.94
N THR A 4 23.83 5.59 -42.16
CA THR A 4 24.51 4.77 -41.15
C THR A 4 25.60 5.58 -40.45
N LYS A 5 25.54 5.74 -39.12
CA LYS A 5 26.60 6.36 -38.32
C LYS A 5 27.49 5.27 -37.74
N LYS A 6 28.77 5.28 -38.14
CA LYS A 6 29.79 4.30 -37.77
C LYS A 6 30.17 4.42 -36.28
N ILE A 7 30.23 3.28 -35.62
CA ILE A 7 30.78 3.06 -34.28
C ILE A 7 32.30 2.95 -34.41
N ALA A 8 33.05 3.72 -33.62
CA ALA A 8 34.50 3.59 -33.53
C ALA A 8 34.84 2.74 -32.30
N THR A 9 35.38 1.55 -32.56
CA THR A 9 35.86 0.59 -31.58
C THR A 9 37.36 0.83 -31.37
N SER A 10 37.76 1.30 -30.19
CA SER A 10 39.18 1.40 -29.82
C SER A 10 39.63 0.08 -29.21
N ALA A 11 40.42 -0.69 -29.97
CA ALA A 11 41.18 -1.83 -29.49
C ALA A 11 42.50 -1.33 -28.87
N ALA A 12 42.76 -1.67 -27.61
CA ALA A 12 44.05 -1.44 -26.97
C ALA A 12 44.83 -2.77 -26.90
N VAL A 13 46.09 -2.67 -27.32
CA VAL A 13 47.05 -3.74 -27.60
C VAL A 13 47.57 -4.39 -26.32
N LEU A 14 47.57 -5.73 -26.28
CA LEU A 14 48.35 -6.54 -25.36
C LEU A 14 49.84 -6.45 -25.74
N ALA A 15 50.66 -5.92 -24.83
CA ALA A 15 52.12 -6.05 -24.89
C ALA A 15 52.60 -6.76 -23.61
N ALA A 16 53.06 -7.99 -23.78
CA ALA A 16 53.80 -8.74 -22.78
C ALA A 16 55.31 -8.51 -23.00
N ALA A 17 56.01 -8.07 -21.97
CA ALA A 17 57.46 -8.22 -21.83
C ALA A 17 57.80 -8.16 -20.34
N GLY A 18 58.36 -9.25 -19.81
CA GLY A 18 58.73 -9.39 -18.41
C GLY A 18 60.04 -8.69 -18.04
N LEU A 19 60.33 -8.66 -16.74
CA LEU A 19 61.68 -8.64 -16.17
C LEU A 19 61.62 -8.99 -14.67
N LEU A 20 62.58 -9.81 -14.25
CA LEU A 20 62.80 -10.34 -12.91
C LEU A 20 63.47 -9.30 -11.98
N GLY A 21 63.17 -9.38 -10.68
CA GLY A 21 64.13 -9.08 -9.61
C GLY A 21 63.89 -7.80 -8.82
N GLY A 22 63.59 -7.94 -7.52
CA GLY A 22 63.58 -6.84 -6.56
C GLY A 22 62.81 -7.20 -5.29
N GLY A 23 63.48 -7.88 -4.35
CA GLY A 23 62.92 -8.19 -3.05
C GLY A 23 62.63 -6.93 -2.25
N LEU A 24 61.35 -6.73 -1.93
CA LEU A 24 60.93 -5.95 -0.78
C LEU A 24 60.08 -6.88 0.07
N THR A 25 60.53 -7.11 1.29
CA THR A 25 59.76 -7.72 2.37
C THR A 25 58.61 -6.79 2.72
N ALA A 26 57.56 -6.80 1.90
CA ALA A 26 56.28 -6.22 2.23
C ALA A 26 55.52 -7.27 3.04
N CYS A 27 55.15 -6.90 4.27
CA CYS A 27 54.37 -7.71 5.18
C CYS A 27 53.26 -8.45 4.43
N SER A 28 53.26 -9.78 4.54
CA SER A 28 52.14 -10.65 4.17
C SER A 28 50.97 -10.42 5.12
N GLY A 29 50.46 -9.19 5.16
CA GLY A 29 49.08 -8.94 5.51
C GLY A 29 48.26 -9.42 4.34
N SER A 30 48.01 -10.72 4.27
CA SER A 30 46.78 -11.21 3.65
C SER A 30 45.67 -10.60 4.48
N MET A 31 45.31 -9.35 4.17
CA MET A 31 44.04 -8.78 4.55
C MET A 31 43.05 -9.71 3.87
N LYS A 32 42.62 -10.74 4.59
CA LYS A 32 41.27 -11.24 4.43
C LYS A 32 40.40 -10.03 4.70
N VAL A 33 40.16 -9.25 3.64
CA VAL A 33 38.92 -8.54 3.52
C VAL A 33 37.92 -9.69 3.57
N GLU A 34 37.46 -10.00 4.78
CA GLU A 34 36.15 -10.60 4.92
C GLU A 34 35.26 -9.63 4.16
N THR A 35 34.96 -10.00 2.91
CA THR A 35 34.07 -9.27 2.04
C THR A 35 32.70 -9.36 2.69
N SER A 36 32.51 -8.54 3.73
CA SER A 36 31.21 -8.20 4.25
C SER A 36 30.42 -7.71 3.04
N LYS A 37 29.21 -8.26 2.88
CA LYS A 37 28.34 -7.84 1.80
C LYS A 37 28.23 -6.31 1.85
N PRO A 38 28.23 -5.62 0.69
CA PRO A 38 27.96 -4.18 0.68
C PRO A 38 26.65 -3.93 1.43
N ALA A 39 26.58 -2.84 2.18
CA ALA A 39 25.40 -2.48 2.95
C ALA A 39 25.32 -0.96 3.10
N VAL A 40 24.11 -0.44 3.20
CA VAL A 40 23.87 0.97 3.58
C VAL A 40 23.56 0.98 5.07
N SER A 41 24.29 1.79 5.83
CA SER A 41 24.09 1.84 7.28
C SER A 41 22.74 2.46 7.64
N SER A 42 22.17 2.08 8.79
CA SER A 42 20.95 2.71 9.32
C SER A 42 21.09 4.23 9.43
N ASP A 43 22.28 4.72 9.82
CA ASP A 43 22.58 6.14 9.94
C ASP A 43 22.57 6.85 8.58
N ASP A 44 23.14 6.22 7.55
CA ASP A 44 23.12 6.74 6.17
C ASP A 44 21.69 6.74 5.59
N LEU A 45 20.91 5.68 5.84
CA LEU A 45 19.50 5.61 5.44
C LEU A 45 18.67 6.72 6.11
N GLN A 46 18.86 6.90 7.42
CA GLN A 46 18.17 7.94 8.19
C GLN A 46 18.52 9.33 7.68
N LYS A 47 19.80 9.57 7.40
CA LYS A 47 20.28 10.83 6.84
C LYS A 47 19.71 11.08 5.44
N ASP A 48 19.80 10.12 4.54
CA ASP A 48 19.27 10.23 3.18
C ASP A 48 17.76 10.54 3.21
N LEU A 49 17.01 9.82 4.04
CA LEU A 49 15.57 10.04 4.15
C LEU A 49 15.22 11.43 4.70
N THR A 50 15.89 11.84 5.77
CA THR A 50 15.70 13.18 6.38
C THR A 50 15.99 14.27 5.35
N ASP A 51 17.10 14.15 4.61
CA ASP A 51 17.51 15.13 3.60
C ASP A 51 16.50 15.17 2.43
N ARG A 52 15.94 14.03 2.00
CA ARG A 52 14.90 13.96 0.96
C ARG A 52 13.61 14.62 1.40
N LEU A 53 13.13 14.31 2.62
CA LEU A 53 11.89 14.87 3.18
C LEU A 53 11.97 16.39 3.36
N ALA A 54 13.13 16.90 3.81
CA ALA A 54 13.37 18.34 3.89
C ALA A 54 13.34 19.01 2.50
N LYS A 55 13.96 18.39 1.49
CA LYS A 55 13.98 18.91 0.11
C LYS A 55 12.61 18.91 -0.55
N SER A 56 11.74 17.95 -0.22
CA SER A 56 10.36 17.90 -0.72
C SER A 56 9.42 18.87 0.00
N GLY A 57 9.90 19.66 0.96
CA GLY A 57 9.10 20.62 1.71
C GLY A 57 8.18 19.96 2.76
N ASN A 58 8.43 18.70 3.12
CA ASN A 58 7.65 17.96 4.12
C ASN A 58 8.59 17.34 5.17
N PRO A 59 9.28 18.16 5.99
CA PRO A 59 10.22 17.65 6.98
C PRO A 59 9.50 16.84 8.06
N ALA A 60 10.02 15.65 8.37
CA ALA A 60 9.56 14.85 9.51
C ALA A 60 10.05 15.44 10.84
N GLN A 61 9.30 15.19 11.92
CA GLN A 61 9.72 15.46 13.30
C GLN A 61 10.83 14.51 13.74
N SER A 62 10.74 13.25 13.33
CA SER A 62 11.79 12.26 13.54
C SER A 62 11.83 11.23 12.42
N VAL A 63 13.03 10.70 12.20
CA VAL A 63 13.29 9.52 11.37
C VAL A 63 14.16 8.58 12.21
N THR A 64 13.82 7.31 12.29
CA THR A 64 14.60 6.31 13.05
C THR A 64 14.69 5.01 12.26
N CYS A 65 15.89 4.66 11.80
CA CYS A 65 16.15 3.43 11.06
C CYS A 65 16.71 2.35 12.00
N LYS A 66 16.10 1.15 12.00
CA LYS A 66 16.43 0.08 12.97
C LYS A 66 17.56 -0.83 12.51
N GLU A 67 17.69 -1.02 11.19
CA GLU A 67 18.67 -1.92 10.62
C GLU A 67 19.37 -1.34 9.38
N ASN A 68 20.53 -1.93 9.07
CA ASN A 68 21.25 -1.67 7.84
C ASN A 68 20.53 -2.33 6.65
N LEU A 69 20.51 -1.66 5.50
CA LEU A 69 20.08 -2.26 4.26
C LEU A 69 21.20 -3.15 3.72
N THR A 70 20.99 -4.46 3.75
CA THR A 70 21.92 -5.41 3.13
C THR A 70 21.91 -5.20 1.61
N GLY A 71 23.09 -5.08 1.00
CA GLY A 71 23.31 -4.96 -0.44
C GLY A 71 23.12 -6.29 -1.14
N GLU A 72 21.88 -6.75 -1.18
CA GLU A 72 21.40 -7.91 -1.93
C GLU A 72 19.99 -7.56 -2.42
N VAL A 73 19.75 -7.74 -3.72
CA VAL A 73 18.48 -7.31 -4.34
C VAL A 73 17.29 -7.97 -3.65
N GLY A 74 16.28 -7.17 -3.31
CA GLY A 74 15.08 -7.60 -2.60
C GLY A 74 15.21 -7.64 -1.08
N LYS A 75 16.40 -7.37 -0.50
CA LYS A 75 16.51 -7.13 0.94
C LYS A 75 15.94 -5.77 1.30
N THR A 76 15.41 -5.70 2.51
CA THR A 76 14.73 -4.51 3.01
C THR A 76 15.35 -4.01 4.31
N ALA A 77 15.17 -2.71 4.56
CA ALA A 77 15.39 -2.07 5.84
C ALA A 77 14.24 -1.09 6.10
N LYS A 78 13.82 -0.93 7.36
CA LYS A 78 12.72 -0.06 7.74
C LYS A 78 13.19 1.12 8.56
N CYS A 79 12.56 2.27 8.33
CA CYS A 79 12.68 3.45 9.16
C CYS A 79 11.30 3.95 9.61
N ASP A 80 11.15 4.19 10.91
CA ASP A 80 9.98 4.87 11.44
C ASP A 80 10.09 6.36 11.10
N VAL A 81 9.05 6.93 10.50
CA VAL A 81 8.97 8.35 10.14
C VAL A 81 7.77 8.97 10.81
N VAL A 82 7.99 9.99 11.63
CA VAL A 82 6.92 10.71 12.35
C VAL A 82 6.82 12.12 11.80
N PHE A 83 5.68 12.46 11.21
CA PHE A 83 5.36 13.83 10.75
C PHE A 83 4.57 14.60 11.81
N SER A 84 3.70 13.92 12.56
CA SER A 84 2.97 14.45 13.71
C SER A 84 2.48 13.30 14.60
N GLU A 85 1.81 13.63 15.72
CA GLU A 85 1.22 12.63 16.62
C GLU A 85 0.24 11.67 15.92
N THR A 86 -0.47 12.14 14.90
CA THR A 86 -1.46 11.36 14.14
C THR A 86 -0.98 10.96 12.74
N ASN A 87 0.23 11.37 12.35
CA ASN A 87 0.78 11.09 11.03
C ASN A 87 2.18 10.50 11.17
N ALA A 88 2.26 9.18 11.06
CA ALA A 88 3.51 8.43 11.04
C ALA A 88 3.39 7.26 10.06
N VAL A 89 4.50 6.91 9.43
CA VAL A 89 4.62 5.81 8.46
C VAL A 89 5.92 5.04 8.68
N GLU A 90 5.98 3.80 8.23
CA GLU A 90 7.25 3.10 8.00
C GLU A 90 7.73 3.39 6.57
N ALA A 91 8.96 3.87 6.42
CA ALA A 91 9.64 3.92 5.14
C ALA A 91 10.38 2.60 4.92
N VAL A 92 9.96 1.84 3.91
CA VAL A 92 10.55 0.56 3.53
C VAL A 92 11.55 0.79 2.40
N PHE A 93 12.83 0.66 2.74
CA PHE A 93 13.90 0.65 1.75
C PHE A 93 14.01 -0.74 1.16
N THR A 94 14.05 -0.85 -0.17
CA THR A 94 14.28 -2.13 -0.86
C THR A 94 15.49 -2.00 -1.77
N ALA A 95 16.50 -2.85 -1.58
CA ALA A 95 17.67 -2.89 -2.45
C ALA A 95 17.25 -3.35 -3.86
N THR A 96 17.50 -2.53 -4.87
CA THR A 96 17.12 -2.79 -6.26
C THR A 96 18.30 -3.19 -7.12
N LYS A 97 19.51 -2.75 -6.77
CA LYS A 97 20.73 -3.02 -7.54
C LYS A 97 21.98 -2.95 -6.67
N VAL A 98 22.99 -3.77 -6.98
CA VAL A 98 24.29 -3.79 -6.29
C VAL A 98 25.41 -3.73 -7.33
N GLU A 99 26.27 -2.71 -7.25
CA GLU A 99 27.41 -2.48 -8.14
C GLU A 99 28.68 -2.21 -7.32
N GLY A 100 29.52 -3.24 -7.17
CA GLY A 100 30.69 -3.15 -6.30
C GLY A 100 30.27 -2.92 -4.85
N THR A 101 30.65 -1.77 -4.29
CA THR A 101 30.25 -1.34 -2.93
C THR A 101 28.98 -0.50 -2.90
N THR A 102 28.43 -0.14 -4.06
CA THR A 102 27.26 0.73 -4.18
C THR A 102 25.98 -0.09 -4.18
N VAL A 103 25.03 0.28 -3.32
CA VAL A 103 23.69 -0.31 -3.26
C VAL A 103 22.68 0.75 -3.69
N SER A 104 21.94 0.51 -4.76
CA SER A 104 20.78 1.31 -5.13
C SER A 104 19.53 0.74 -4.48
N TYR A 105 18.60 1.61 -4.10
CA TYR A 105 17.37 1.23 -3.43
C TYR A 105 16.21 2.15 -3.81
N GLU A 106 15.00 1.62 -3.64
CA GLU A 106 13.75 2.36 -3.68
C GLU A 106 13.17 2.49 -2.27
N ILE A 107 12.22 3.41 -2.11
CA ILE A 107 11.56 3.69 -0.83
C ILE A 107 10.06 3.67 -1.08
N ALA A 108 9.33 2.86 -0.32
CA ALA A 108 7.87 2.85 -0.30
C ALA A 108 7.35 3.08 1.12
N PRO A 109 6.21 3.77 1.29
CA PRO A 109 5.58 3.85 2.60
C PRO A 109 4.88 2.54 2.95
N GLU A 110 4.70 2.29 4.24
CA GLU A 110 3.87 1.24 4.80
C GLU A 110 3.25 1.78 6.09
N LEU A 111 2.02 1.39 6.39
CA LEU A 111 1.39 1.62 7.69
C LEU A 111 1.39 0.31 8.45
N THR A 112 1.95 0.31 9.65
CA THR A 112 1.65 -0.72 10.64
C THR A 112 0.15 -0.70 10.97
N LYS A 113 -0.35 -1.78 11.59
CA LYS A 113 -1.74 -1.84 12.06
C LYS A 113 -2.09 -0.65 12.97
N GLU A 114 -1.20 -0.26 13.86
CA GLU A 114 -1.39 0.86 14.79
C GLU A 114 -1.43 2.21 14.06
N GLN A 115 -0.50 2.44 13.12
CA GLN A 115 -0.48 3.66 12.31
C GLN A 115 -1.73 3.77 11.42
N LEU A 116 -2.16 2.66 10.81
CA LEU A 116 -3.39 2.63 10.03
C LEU A 116 -4.62 2.97 10.88
N GLN A 117 -4.74 2.38 12.07
CA GLN A 117 -5.84 2.69 13.00
C GLN A 117 -5.86 4.18 13.37
N ASN A 118 -4.69 4.78 13.65
CA ASN A 118 -4.59 6.20 13.96
C ASN A 118 -4.95 7.09 12.77
N ALA A 119 -4.49 6.74 11.57
CA ALA A 119 -4.84 7.45 10.34
C ALA A 119 -6.35 7.42 10.08
N VAL A 120 -6.97 6.25 10.19
CA VAL A 120 -8.43 6.07 10.02
C VAL A 120 -9.20 6.80 11.11
N SER A 121 -8.74 6.78 12.36
CA SER A 121 -9.33 7.54 13.46
C SER A 121 -9.37 9.04 13.15
N GLY A 122 -8.27 9.59 12.62
CA GLY A 122 -8.21 10.98 12.15
C GLY A 122 -9.18 11.27 11.01
N LEU A 123 -9.24 10.40 10.00
CA LEU A 123 -10.12 10.57 8.82
C LEU A 123 -11.61 10.45 9.15
N THR A 124 -11.96 9.58 10.10
CA THR A 124 -13.36 9.31 10.48
C THR A 124 -13.81 10.10 11.71
N SER A 125 -12.89 10.83 12.35
CA SER A 125 -13.14 11.59 13.58
C SER A 125 -13.76 10.74 14.71
N THR A 126 -13.37 9.46 14.82
CA THR A 126 -13.83 8.55 15.89
C THR A 126 -12.65 7.93 16.66
N PRO A 127 -12.75 7.80 17.99
CA PRO A 127 -11.69 7.20 18.80
C PRO A 127 -11.60 5.67 18.71
N THR A 128 -12.62 4.99 18.17
CA THR A 128 -12.71 3.51 18.19
C THR A 128 -12.58 2.90 16.80
N VAL A 129 -11.33 2.61 16.44
CA VAL A 129 -10.96 1.95 15.19
C VAL A 129 -10.14 0.70 15.47
N SER A 130 -10.51 -0.41 14.83
CA SER A 130 -9.75 -1.66 14.84
C SER A 130 -9.52 -2.10 13.40
N CYS A 131 -8.26 -2.30 12.99
CA CYS A 131 -7.93 -2.78 11.65
C CYS A 131 -7.40 -4.21 11.69
N ASP A 132 -7.73 -5.01 10.68
CA ASP A 132 -7.31 -6.43 10.62
C ASP A 132 -5.80 -6.56 10.38
N SER A 133 -5.22 -5.60 9.65
CA SER A 133 -3.81 -5.58 9.25
C SER A 133 -3.26 -4.15 9.21
N GLY A 134 -1.97 -4.02 8.92
CA GLY A 134 -1.40 -2.79 8.37
C GLY A 134 -1.83 -2.58 6.91
N LEU A 135 -1.22 -1.59 6.26
CA LEU A 135 -1.50 -1.24 4.87
C LEU A 135 -0.20 -0.95 4.12
N GLU A 136 0.05 -1.70 3.06
CA GLU A 136 1.18 -1.45 2.17
C GLU A 136 0.94 -0.17 1.37
N GLY A 137 1.95 0.69 1.25
CA GLY A 137 1.88 1.93 0.46
C GLY A 137 2.04 1.69 -1.03
N LYS A 138 1.14 0.90 -1.61
CA LYS A 138 0.98 0.69 -3.04
C LYS A 138 -0.44 1.04 -3.44
N ALA A 139 -0.61 1.75 -4.55
CA ALA A 139 -1.94 2.06 -5.07
C ALA A 139 -2.78 0.79 -5.27
N GLY A 140 -4.03 0.81 -4.82
CA GLY A 140 -4.94 -0.34 -4.80
C GLY A 140 -4.72 -1.34 -3.66
N ALA A 141 -3.71 -1.15 -2.80
CA ALA A 141 -3.59 -1.94 -1.58
C ALA A 141 -4.76 -1.64 -0.65
N THR A 142 -5.28 -2.67 0.03
CA THR A 142 -6.45 -2.54 0.89
C THR A 142 -6.25 -3.18 2.25
N ALA A 143 -6.89 -2.62 3.27
CA ALA A 143 -7.03 -3.21 4.59
C ALA A 143 -8.47 -3.04 5.08
N LYS A 144 -8.95 -3.98 5.91
CA LYS A 144 -10.27 -3.90 6.53
C LYS A 144 -10.17 -3.32 7.92
N CYS A 145 -11.06 -2.40 8.25
CA CYS A 145 -11.18 -1.82 9.58
C CYS A 145 -12.63 -1.80 10.03
N GLU A 146 -12.84 -2.00 11.32
CA GLU A 146 -14.09 -1.70 12.00
C GLU A 146 -13.98 -0.32 12.65
N VAL A 147 -14.95 0.53 12.36
CA VAL A 147 -15.05 1.90 12.86
C VAL A 147 -16.35 2.01 13.64
N THR A 148 -16.25 2.29 14.94
CA THR A 148 -17.43 2.44 15.80
C THR A 148 -17.73 3.92 16.00
N LYS A 149 -18.98 4.34 15.76
CA LYS A 149 -19.44 5.71 15.98
C LYS A 149 -20.75 5.66 16.76
N ASP A 150 -20.82 6.39 17.87
CA ASP A 150 -21.98 6.38 18.78
C ASP A 150 -22.40 4.96 19.23
N GLY A 151 -21.42 4.07 19.41
CA GLY A 151 -21.64 2.67 19.79
C GLY A 151 -22.08 1.74 18.65
N VAL A 152 -22.19 2.26 17.42
CA VAL A 152 -22.56 1.48 16.23
C VAL A 152 -21.30 1.14 15.43
N PRO A 153 -20.91 -0.15 15.36
CA PRO A 153 -19.78 -0.58 14.53
C PRO A 153 -20.17 -0.57 13.05
N SER A 154 -19.23 -0.12 12.20
CA SER A 154 -19.35 -0.15 10.75
C SER A 154 -18.07 -0.72 10.14
N ARG A 155 -18.22 -1.67 9.21
CA ARG A 155 -17.07 -2.21 8.47
C ARG A 155 -16.65 -1.22 7.38
N ARG A 156 -15.36 -0.94 7.30
CA ARG A 156 -14.73 -0.07 6.31
C ARG A 156 -13.62 -0.84 5.59
N THR A 157 -13.47 -0.59 4.30
CA THR A 157 -12.27 -0.92 3.54
C THR A 157 -11.47 0.35 3.39
N VAL A 158 -10.22 0.33 3.84
CA VAL A 158 -9.24 1.38 3.57
C VAL A 158 -8.48 0.98 2.32
N GLU A 159 -8.45 1.85 1.32
CA GLU A 159 -7.73 1.65 0.07
C GLU A 159 -6.69 2.77 -0.12
N VAL A 160 -5.51 2.41 -0.59
CA VAL A 160 -4.52 3.39 -1.06
C VAL A 160 -4.91 3.85 -2.45
N ALA A 161 -5.46 5.06 -2.56
CA ALA A 161 -5.83 5.65 -3.84
C ALA A 161 -4.59 6.06 -4.65
N LYS A 162 -3.58 6.61 -3.96
CA LYS A 162 -2.40 7.17 -4.59
C LYS A 162 -1.22 7.19 -3.63
N VAL A 163 -0.01 7.13 -4.19
CA VAL A 163 1.25 7.21 -3.44
C VAL A 163 2.16 8.25 -4.10
N GLU A 164 2.64 9.22 -3.32
CA GLU A 164 3.60 10.23 -3.74
C GLU A 164 4.74 10.33 -2.72
N GLY A 165 5.88 9.71 -3.03
CA GLY A 165 6.98 9.59 -2.06
C GLY A 165 6.56 8.72 -0.88
N LEU A 166 6.54 9.29 0.32
CA LEU A 166 6.02 8.63 1.54
C LEU A 166 4.57 9.02 1.88
N SER A 167 3.95 9.90 1.10
CA SER A 167 2.56 10.29 1.29
C SER A 167 1.64 9.27 0.61
N MET A 168 0.57 8.90 1.30
CA MET A 168 -0.49 8.02 0.79
C MET A 168 -1.83 8.74 0.87
N ASP A 169 -2.56 8.77 -0.23
CA ASP A 169 -3.96 9.19 -0.23
C ASP A 169 -4.80 7.96 0.08
N LEU A 170 -5.55 8.00 1.19
CA LEU A 170 -6.36 6.88 1.65
C LEU A 170 -7.85 7.16 1.42
N ASN A 171 -8.54 6.19 0.83
CA ASN A 171 -10.00 6.17 0.76
C ASN A 171 -10.52 5.24 1.87
N VAL A 172 -11.50 5.71 2.65
CA VAL A 172 -12.16 4.90 3.69
C VAL A 172 -13.59 4.64 3.26
N ILE A 173 -13.83 3.47 2.67
CA ILE A 173 -15.09 3.12 2.01
C ILE A 173 -15.91 2.23 2.96
N GLN A 174 -17.19 2.55 3.15
CA GLN A 174 -18.08 1.71 3.96
C GLN A 174 -18.43 0.41 3.23
N ILE A 175 -18.52 -0.68 3.98
CA ILE A 175 -19.04 -1.96 3.50
C ILE A 175 -20.42 -2.16 4.12
N LEU A 176 -21.42 -2.36 3.26
CA LEU A 176 -22.77 -2.67 3.68
C LEU A 176 -22.95 -4.17 3.68
N ASP A 177 -23.33 -4.70 4.84
CA ASP A 177 -23.60 -6.12 5.00
C ASP A 177 -24.72 -6.55 4.06
N LYS A 178 -24.55 -7.70 3.43
CA LYS A 178 -25.57 -8.29 2.54
C LYS A 178 -26.96 -8.38 3.15
N LYS A 179 -27.07 -8.55 4.47
CA LYS A 179 -28.35 -8.53 5.18
C LYS A 179 -29.01 -7.15 5.16
N ARG A 180 -28.21 -6.10 5.34
CA ARG A 180 -28.71 -4.71 5.28
C ARG A 180 -29.18 -4.37 3.87
N VAL A 181 -28.46 -4.81 2.85
CA VAL A 181 -28.90 -4.64 1.45
C VAL A 181 -30.19 -5.39 1.19
N ALA A 182 -30.29 -6.64 1.66
CA ALA A 182 -31.49 -7.46 1.52
C ALA A 182 -32.72 -6.84 2.20
N GLU A 183 -32.55 -6.28 3.41
CA GLU A 183 -33.62 -5.54 4.11
C GLU A 183 -34.13 -4.35 3.28
N VAL A 184 -33.22 -3.51 2.79
CA VAL A 184 -33.59 -2.32 1.98
C VAL A 184 -34.24 -2.72 0.66
N LEU A 185 -33.77 -3.79 0.01
CA LEU A 185 -34.41 -4.30 -1.20
C LEU A 185 -35.82 -4.85 -0.91
N SER A 186 -35.99 -5.59 0.18
CA SER A 186 -37.30 -6.11 0.61
C SER A 186 -38.30 -4.97 0.84
N GLU A 187 -37.89 -3.92 1.55
CA GLU A 187 -38.71 -2.72 1.78
C GLU A 187 -39.10 -2.04 0.46
N LYS A 188 -38.16 -1.89 -0.49
CA LYS A 188 -38.44 -1.30 -1.80
C LYS A 188 -39.38 -2.13 -2.65
N LEU A 189 -39.24 -3.46 -2.65
CA LEU A 189 -40.12 -4.37 -3.39
C LEU A 189 -41.53 -4.42 -2.77
N GLY A 190 -41.65 -4.23 -1.46
CA GLY A 190 -42.91 -4.12 -0.74
C GLY A 190 -43.56 -2.73 -0.76
N ALA A 191 -43.00 -1.75 -1.48
CA ALA A 191 -43.56 -0.40 -1.50
C ALA A 191 -44.98 -0.34 -2.12
N ASP A 192 -45.23 -1.19 -3.12
CA ASP A 192 -46.49 -1.23 -3.89
C ASP A 192 -47.33 -2.49 -3.60
N GLY A 193 -46.97 -3.29 -2.59
CA GLY A 193 -47.64 -4.55 -2.27
C GLY A 193 -47.02 -5.31 -1.09
N PRO A 194 -47.41 -6.57 -0.84
CA PRO A 194 -46.75 -7.39 0.17
C PRO A 194 -45.25 -7.54 -0.16
N PRO A 195 -44.34 -7.38 0.82
CA PRO A 195 -42.92 -7.61 0.59
C PRO A 195 -42.65 -9.10 0.29
N PRO A 196 -41.49 -9.42 -0.32
CA PRO A 196 -41.04 -10.79 -0.47
C PRO A 196 -40.92 -11.51 0.88
N GLU A 197 -41.12 -12.84 0.87
CA GLU A 197 -40.91 -13.69 2.05
C GLU A 197 -39.43 -13.75 2.44
N THR A 198 -38.55 -13.81 1.44
CA THR A 198 -37.10 -13.77 1.64
C THR A 198 -36.43 -12.88 0.61
N VAL A 199 -35.34 -12.25 1.02
CA VAL A 199 -34.38 -11.60 0.13
C VAL A 199 -32.98 -12.05 0.56
N GLU A 200 -32.21 -12.57 -0.38
CA GLU A 200 -30.83 -13.04 -0.15
C GLU A 200 -29.89 -12.40 -1.17
N CYS A 201 -28.87 -11.69 -0.67
CA CYS A 201 -27.80 -11.12 -1.50
C CYS A 201 -26.55 -12.00 -1.45
N VAL A 202 -25.86 -12.14 -2.58
CA VAL A 202 -24.73 -13.07 -2.73
C VAL A 202 -23.49 -12.63 -1.96
N ASP A 203 -23.31 -11.33 -1.77
CA ASP A 203 -22.14 -10.74 -1.09
C ASP A 203 -22.49 -9.40 -0.42
N ASP A 204 -21.56 -8.86 0.35
CA ASP A 204 -21.59 -7.48 0.83
C ASP A 204 -21.36 -6.50 -0.33
N VAL A 205 -21.72 -5.23 -0.14
CA VAL A 205 -21.53 -4.19 -1.17
C VAL A 205 -20.71 -3.03 -0.63
N MET A 206 -19.76 -2.53 -1.43
CA MET A 206 -19.04 -1.30 -1.13
C MET A 206 -19.98 -0.11 -1.31
N ALA A 207 -20.03 0.78 -0.33
CA ALA A 207 -20.76 2.05 -0.40
C ALA A 207 -20.01 3.03 -1.31
N GLN A 208 -19.99 2.70 -2.59
CA GLN A 208 -19.37 3.50 -3.64
C GLN A 208 -20.31 3.44 -4.84
N VAL A 209 -20.63 4.61 -5.40
CA VAL A 209 -21.53 4.73 -6.56
C VAL A 209 -21.08 3.80 -7.69
N GLY A 210 -22.03 3.05 -8.25
CA GLY A 210 -21.82 2.05 -9.29
C GLY A 210 -21.42 0.65 -8.78
N SER A 211 -21.20 0.48 -7.47
CA SER A 211 -21.02 -0.85 -6.88
C SER A 211 -22.33 -1.62 -6.95
N THR A 212 -22.25 -2.89 -7.35
CA THR A 212 -23.43 -3.74 -7.53
C THR A 212 -23.34 -5.02 -6.72
N VAL A 213 -24.50 -5.58 -6.37
CA VAL A 213 -24.61 -6.91 -5.78
C VAL A 213 -25.83 -7.62 -6.34
N GLU A 214 -25.70 -8.92 -6.60
CA GLU A 214 -26.83 -9.75 -6.99
C GLU A 214 -27.63 -10.20 -5.75
N CYS A 215 -28.94 -10.06 -5.82
CA CYS A 215 -29.86 -10.54 -4.79
C CYS A 215 -30.96 -11.39 -5.43
N THR A 216 -31.61 -12.23 -4.64
CA THR A 216 -32.78 -13.01 -5.03
C THR A 216 -33.89 -12.75 -4.05
N ALA A 217 -35.11 -12.54 -4.54
CA ALA A 217 -36.30 -12.39 -3.71
C ALA A 217 -37.28 -13.53 -4.00
N THR A 218 -37.91 -14.07 -2.95
CA THR A 218 -38.87 -15.17 -3.07
C THR A 218 -40.22 -14.78 -2.47
N SER A 219 -41.30 -15.07 -3.21
CA SER A 219 -42.70 -14.88 -2.79
C SER A 219 -43.52 -16.10 -3.24
N GLY A 220 -43.97 -16.94 -2.30
CA GLY A 220 -44.54 -18.24 -2.63
C GLY A 220 -43.59 -19.09 -3.49
N ASP A 221 -44.08 -19.62 -4.61
CA ASP A 221 -43.30 -20.46 -5.54
C ASP A 221 -42.46 -19.64 -6.55
N GLN A 222 -42.48 -18.31 -6.45
CA GLN A 222 -41.76 -17.43 -7.38
C GLN A 222 -40.45 -16.93 -6.75
N THR A 223 -39.33 -17.15 -7.45
CA THR A 223 -38.03 -16.56 -7.12
C THR A 223 -37.56 -15.69 -8.27
N VAL A 224 -37.19 -14.45 -7.96
CA VAL A 224 -36.75 -13.44 -8.93
C VAL A 224 -35.37 -12.92 -8.55
N GLY A 225 -34.45 -12.89 -9.51
CA GLY A 225 -33.13 -12.28 -9.34
C GLY A 225 -33.16 -10.77 -9.55
N TYR A 226 -32.32 -10.05 -8.82
CA TYR A 226 -32.15 -8.60 -8.89
C TYR A 226 -30.67 -8.24 -8.90
N ILE A 227 -30.33 -7.18 -9.62
CA ILE A 227 -29.06 -6.47 -9.50
C ILE A 227 -29.35 -5.20 -8.73
N VAL A 228 -28.77 -5.06 -7.54
CA VAL A 228 -28.87 -3.86 -6.70
C VAL A 228 -27.61 -3.02 -6.93
N GLU A 229 -27.78 -1.74 -7.23
CA GLU A 229 -26.70 -0.79 -7.51
C GLU A 229 -26.70 0.34 -6.49
N VAL A 230 -25.52 0.69 -5.96
CA VAL A 230 -25.35 1.89 -5.14
C VAL A 230 -25.40 3.13 -6.03
N THR A 231 -26.37 4.01 -5.81
CA THR A 231 -26.56 5.25 -6.58
C THR A 231 -26.07 6.49 -5.85
N GLU A 232 -25.95 6.43 -4.53
CA GLU A 232 -25.46 7.51 -3.68
C GLU A 232 -24.70 6.92 -2.50
N ALA A 233 -23.58 7.53 -2.13
CA ALA A 233 -22.81 7.17 -0.95
C ALA A 233 -22.18 8.44 -0.37
N GLU A 234 -22.87 9.07 0.57
CA GLU A 234 -22.44 10.31 1.23
C GLU A 234 -22.48 10.15 2.75
N GLY A 235 -21.30 10.20 3.38
CA GLY A 235 -21.18 10.01 4.82
C GLY A 235 -21.66 8.62 5.26
N ASP A 236 -22.73 8.59 6.06
CA ASP A 236 -23.37 7.36 6.54
C ASP A 236 -24.66 7.03 5.73
N THR A 237 -25.01 7.85 4.74
CA THR A 237 -26.18 7.66 3.86
C THR A 237 -25.76 6.93 2.59
N VAL A 238 -26.44 5.81 2.31
CA VAL A 238 -26.23 5.04 1.07
C VAL A 238 -27.58 4.71 0.46
N ASN A 239 -27.78 5.11 -0.80
CA ASN A 239 -28.99 4.82 -1.56
C ASN A 239 -28.71 3.79 -2.64
N PHE A 240 -29.77 3.04 -2.97
CA PHE A 240 -29.71 1.97 -3.96
C PHE A 240 -30.81 2.12 -5.00
N ASP A 241 -30.49 1.71 -6.22
CA ASP A 241 -31.47 1.32 -7.22
C ASP A 241 -31.40 -0.20 -7.45
N TYR A 242 -32.41 -0.78 -8.10
CA TYR A 242 -32.43 -2.20 -8.40
C TYR A 242 -33.12 -2.48 -9.73
N GLN A 243 -32.64 -3.52 -10.42
CA GLN A 243 -33.22 -3.99 -11.67
C GLN A 243 -33.41 -5.51 -11.59
N GLN A 244 -34.51 -6.01 -12.14
CA GLN A 244 -34.70 -7.44 -12.27
C GLN A 244 -33.63 -8.01 -13.21
N LYS A 245 -33.02 -9.13 -12.81
CA LYS A 245 -32.05 -9.84 -13.63
C LYS A 245 -32.75 -10.37 -14.88
N PRO A 246 -32.20 -10.14 -16.08
CA PRO A 246 -32.81 -10.57 -17.34
C PRO A 246 -32.86 -12.09 -17.49
#